data_AF-A0A920JEZ0-F1
#
_entry.id   AF-A0A920JEZ0-F1
#
_cell.length_a   1.000
_cell.length_b   1.000
_cell.length_c   1.000
_cell.angle_alpha   90.00
_cell.angle_beta   90.00
_cell.angle_gamma   90.00
#
_symmetry.space_group_name_H-M   'P 1'
#
loop_
_entity.id
_entity.type
_entity.pdbx_description
1 polymer ?
#
loop_
_entity_poly.entity_id
_entity_poly.type
_entity_poly.pdbx_seq_one_letter_code
_entity_poly.pdbx_strand_id
1 'polypeptide(L)'
;MPNYDFMYTMCRYDLANGDLFVSMPVPEDERYWVVHVHNNNTTVEFKINNLQIENERYEFLVTSSNNQNEEIKTIKTTNKGTVFWRLLVNTADEISKLDEFRRTTVCEYR
;
A
#
# COMPACT_ATOMS: atom_id res chain seq x y z
N MET A 1 16.75 10.28 -4.99
CA MET A 1 17.04 10.06 -3.55
C MET A 1 15.74 9.77 -2.82
N PRO A 2 15.73 8.92 -1.79
CA PRO A 2 14.60 8.86 -0.87
C PRO A 2 14.38 10.24 -0.26
N ASN A 3 13.12 10.64 -0.10
CA ASN A 3 12.78 11.88 0.58
C ASN A 3 12.76 11.60 2.10
N TYR A 4 13.49 12.42 2.86
CA TYR A 4 13.59 12.31 4.32
C TYR A 4 12.29 12.67 5.06
N ASP A 5 11.36 13.36 4.39
CA ASP A 5 10.05 13.69 4.94
C ASP A 5 9.14 12.45 5.08
N PHE A 6 9.51 11.31 4.49
CA PHE A 6 8.63 10.15 4.39
C PHE A 6 9.19 8.90 5.03
N MET A 7 8.32 8.18 5.74
CA MET A 7 8.51 6.77 6.07
C MET A 7 7.97 5.89 4.95
N TYR A 8 8.70 4.81 4.68
CA TYR A 8 8.42 3.92 3.57
C TYR A 8 8.04 2.53 4.05
N THR A 9 6.97 2.00 3.46
CA THR A 9 6.57 0.59 3.58
C THR A 9 6.44 0.01 2.19
N MET A 10 6.92 -1.22 2.00
CA MET A 10 6.87 -1.88 0.70
C MET A 10 6.52 -3.35 0.84
N CYS A 11 5.70 -3.83 -0.09
CA CYS A 11 5.42 -5.25 -0.27
C CYS A 11 5.73 -5.61 -1.72
N ARG A 12 6.75 -6.45 -1.91
CA ARG A 12 7.03 -7.04 -3.23
C ARG A 12 6.07 -8.18 -3.45
N TYR A 13 5.58 -8.30 -4.68
CA TYR A 13 4.69 -9.38 -5.05
C TYR A 13 5.21 -10.15 -6.27
N ASP A 14 4.88 -11.43 -6.29
CA ASP A 14 4.96 -12.34 -7.43
C ASP A 14 3.66 -13.15 -7.47
N LEU A 15 2.75 -12.75 -8.35
CA LEU A 15 1.39 -13.27 -8.48
C LEU A 15 1.35 -14.71 -9.04
N ALA A 16 2.51 -15.28 -9.37
CA ALA A 16 2.62 -16.72 -9.57
C ALA A 16 2.33 -17.51 -8.28
N ASN A 17 2.43 -16.89 -7.11
CA ASN A 17 2.15 -17.51 -5.81
C ASN A 17 0.69 -17.35 -5.35
N GLY A 18 -0.17 -16.71 -6.15
CA GLY A 18 -1.53 -16.32 -5.77
C GLY A 18 -1.76 -14.82 -5.84
N ASP A 19 -3.00 -14.40 -5.62
CA ASP A 19 -3.34 -12.98 -5.57
C ASP A 19 -2.80 -12.37 -4.27
N LEU A 20 -2.22 -11.17 -4.30
CA LEU A 20 -1.70 -10.54 -3.09
C LEU A 20 -2.81 -9.72 -2.41
N PHE A 21 -3.27 -10.17 -1.25
CA PHE A 21 -4.06 -9.34 -0.36
C PHE A 21 -3.17 -8.36 0.37
N VAL A 22 -3.56 -7.09 0.35
CA VAL A 22 -2.90 -6.03 1.10
C VAL A 22 -3.92 -5.37 2.00
N SER A 23 -3.65 -5.35 3.29
CA SER A 23 -4.44 -4.63 4.28
C SER A 23 -3.53 -3.76 5.09
N MET A 24 -3.97 -2.54 5.31
CA MET A 24 -3.02 -1.53 5.69
C MET A 24 -3.61 -0.41 6.52
N PRO A 25 -2.89 0.07 7.54
CA PRO A 25 -3.47 0.99 8.50
C PRO A 25 -3.49 2.42 7.93
N VAL A 26 -4.59 3.14 8.16
CA VAL A 26 -4.81 4.53 7.73
C VAL A 26 -4.59 5.43 8.94
N PRO A 27 -3.64 6.38 8.89
CA PRO A 27 -3.36 7.27 10.01
C PRO A 27 -4.56 8.19 10.29
N GLU A 28 -4.88 8.38 11.58
CA GLU A 28 -6.07 9.12 12.04
C GLU A 28 -5.98 10.65 11.86
N ASP A 29 -4.78 11.21 11.73
CA ASP A 29 -4.50 12.63 11.91
C ASP A 29 -4.49 13.44 10.60
N GLU A 30 -5.31 13.03 9.63
CA GLU A 30 -5.41 13.61 8.27
C GLU A 30 -4.07 13.69 7.50
N ARG A 31 -2.97 13.15 8.04
CA ARG A 31 -1.64 13.33 7.47
C ARG A 31 -1.58 12.80 6.05
N TYR A 32 -0.72 13.42 5.26
CA TYR A 32 -0.52 12.97 3.90
C TYR A 32 0.10 11.56 3.87
N TRP A 33 -0.53 10.69 3.10
CA TRP A 33 0.02 9.39 2.74
C TRP A 33 -0.40 9.03 1.33
N VAL A 34 0.38 8.14 0.70
CA VAL A 34 0.09 7.67 -0.66
C VAL A 34 0.54 6.23 -0.84
N VAL A 35 -0.35 5.41 -1.40
CA VAL A 35 -0.05 4.05 -1.86
C VAL A 35 0.06 4.07 -3.38
N HIS A 36 1.12 3.47 -3.91
CA HIS A 36 1.24 3.12 -5.32
C HIS A 36 1.35 1.62 -5.49
N VAL A 37 0.68 1.07 -6.51
CA VAL A 37 1.00 -0.27 -7.02
C VAL A 37 1.81 -0.10 -8.29
N HIS A 38 3.06 -0.55 -8.24
CA HIS A 38 3.96 -0.54 -9.38
C HIS A 38 4.07 -1.94 -9.97
N ASN A 39 4.08 -2.04 -11.30
CA ASN A 39 4.42 -3.26 -12.02
C ASN A 39 5.95 -3.44 -12.10
N ASN A 40 6.42 -4.54 -12.72
CA ASN A 40 7.86 -4.84 -12.83
C ASN A 40 8.65 -3.81 -13.67
N ASN A 41 7.96 -3.05 -14.52
CA ASN A 41 8.53 -1.95 -15.30
C ASN A 41 8.47 -0.61 -14.56
N THR A 42 8.13 -0.62 -13.27
CA THR A 42 7.95 0.57 -12.41
C THR A 42 6.79 1.49 -12.80
N THR A 43 5.95 1.10 -13.77
CA THR A 43 4.73 1.81 -14.13
C THR A 43 3.74 1.76 -12.97
N VAL A 44 3.10 2.90 -12.66
CA VAL A 44 2.06 2.98 -11.65
C VAL A 44 0.74 2.49 -12.24
N GLU A 45 0.24 1.37 -11.75
CA GLU A 45 -1.06 0.81 -12.15
C GLU A 45 -2.20 1.33 -11.28
N PHE A 46 -1.89 1.72 -10.05
CA PHE A 46 -2.87 2.25 -9.11
C PHE A 46 -2.24 3.23 -8.14
N LYS A 47 -3.03 4.23 -7.73
CA LYS A 47 -2.67 5.23 -6.73
C LYS A 47 -3.88 5.61 -5.89
N ILE A 48 -3.67 5.73 -4.59
CA ILE A 48 -4.64 6.28 -3.63
C ILE A 48 -3.92 7.15 -2.59
N ASN A 49 -4.64 8.13 -2.03
CA ASN A 49 -4.15 9.00 -0.96
C ASN A 49 -5.22 9.21 0.14
N ASN A 50 -4.84 9.98 1.15
CA ASN A 50 -5.64 10.32 2.33
C ASN A 50 -7.00 10.99 2.07
N LEU A 51 -7.26 11.52 0.88
CA LEU A 51 -8.51 12.24 0.58
C LEU A 51 -9.69 11.30 0.22
N GLN A 52 -9.51 9.98 0.35
CA GLN A 52 -10.38 9.00 -0.29
C GLN A 52 -10.87 7.86 0.64
N ILE A 53 -10.64 7.94 1.97
CA ILE A 53 -10.91 6.83 2.90
C ILE A 53 -11.43 7.29 4.26
N GLU A 54 -12.50 6.66 4.75
CA GLU A 54 -13.10 6.86 6.09
C GLU A 54 -12.77 5.72 7.08
N ASN A 55 -12.28 4.56 6.60
CA ASN A 55 -12.00 3.38 7.42
C ASN A 55 -10.59 3.42 8.05
N GLU A 56 -10.43 2.75 9.21
CA GLU A 56 -9.13 2.60 9.91
C GLU A 56 -8.07 1.84 9.09
N ARG A 57 -8.52 1.03 8.13
CA ARG A 57 -7.64 0.29 7.22
C ARG A 57 -8.12 0.45 5.80
N TYR A 58 -7.16 0.53 4.88
CA TYR A 58 -7.42 0.35 3.47
C TYR A 58 -7.08 -1.08 3.07
N GLU A 59 -7.92 -1.70 2.24
CA GLU A 59 -7.72 -3.07 1.84
C GLU A 59 -7.95 -3.21 0.33
N PHE A 60 -7.07 -3.95 -0.33
CA PHE A 60 -7.20 -4.28 -1.74
C PHE A 60 -6.52 -5.60 -2.08
N LEU A 61 -6.90 -6.16 -3.23
CA LEU A 61 -6.30 -7.34 -3.81
C LEU A 61 -5.50 -6.94 -5.05
N VAL A 62 -4.27 -7.43 -5.18
CA VAL A 62 -3.46 -7.31 -6.40
C VAL A 62 -3.52 -8.63 -7.15
N THR A 63 -3.92 -8.59 -8.42
CA THR A 63 -4.13 -9.79 -9.25
C THR A 63 -3.61 -9.60 -10.67
N SER A 64 -3.30 -10.71 -11.34
CA SER A 64 -3.08 -10.77 -12.79
C SER A 64 -4.33 -11.21 -13.54
N SER A 65 -5.36 -11.67 -12.84
CA SER A 65 -6.60 -12.18 -13.42
C SER A 65 -7.56 -11.06 -13.82
N ASN A 66 -8.55 -11.40 -14.64
CA ASN A 66 -9.67 -10.49 -14.95
C ASN A 66 -10.82 -10.63 -13.94
N ASN A 67 -10.67 -11.47 -12.92
CA ASN A 67 -11.73 -11.70 -11.95
C ASN A 67 -11.75 -10.52 -10.98
N GLN A 68 -12.82 -9.75 -11.02
CA GLN A 68 -13.06 -8.70 -10.03
C GLN A 68 -13.78 -9.33 -8.84
N ASN A 69 -13.22 -9.16 -7.65
CA ASN A 69 -13.97 -9.38 -6.43
C ASN A 69 -14.78 -8.11 -6.15
N GLU A 70 -16.12 -8.22 -6.03
CA GLU A 70 -16.99 -7.06 -5.81
C GLU A 70 -16.91 -6.52 -4.38
N GLU A 71 -16.46 -7.33 -3.41
CA GLU A 71 -16.39 -6.95 -1.99
C GLU A 71 -15.13 -6.14 -1.65
N ILE A 72 -14.04 -6.35 -2.38
CA ILE A 72 -12.75 -5.68 -2.14
C ILE A 72 -12.17 -5.12 -3.44
N LYS A 73 -11.63 -3.89 -3.37
CA LYS A 73 -11.00 -3.25 -4.52
C LYS A 73 -9.92 -4.16 -5.09
N THR A 74 -10.08 -4.53 -6.36
CA THR A 74 -9.10 -5.36 -7.08
C THR A 74 -8.27 -4.49 -8.01
N ILE A 75 -6.95 -4.64 -7.96
CA ILE A 75 -5.97 -3.92 -8.78
C ILE A 75 -5.29 -4.92 -9.70
N LYS A 76 -5.53 -4.76 -10.99
CA LYS A 76 -4.92 -5.60 -12.01
C LYS A 76 -3.52 -5.08 -12.36
N THR A 77 -2.55 -5.99 -12.44
CA THR A 77 -1.17 -5.67 -12.84
C THR A 77 -0.47 -6.88 -13.46
N THR A 78 0.83 -6.76 -13.77
CA THR A 78 1.68 -7.85 -14.25
C THR A 78 2.09 -8.78 -13.10
N ASN A 79 2.63 -9.97 -13.39
CA ASN A 79 2.96 -10.94 -12.34
C ASN A 79 3.88 -10.43 -11.22
N LYS A 80 4.80 -9.50 -11.50
CA LYS A 80 5.77 -9.01 -10.52
C LYS A 80 5.67 -7.51 -10.35
N GLY A 81 5.98 -7.05 -9.15
CA GLY A 81 6.06 -5.62 -8.87
C GLY A 81 6.12 -5.33 -7.38
N THR A 82 5.66 -4.14 -7.01
CA THR A 82 5.73 -3.68 -5.63
C THR A 82 4.55 -2.78 -5.30
N VAL A 83 3.93 -3.04 -4.15
CA VAL A 83 3.08 -2.07 -3.47
C VAL A 83 3.98 -1.20 -2.62
N PHE A 84 3.91 0.11 -2.83
CA PHE A 84 4.82 1.08 -2.25
C PHE A 84 4.06 2.19 -1.56
N TRP A 85 4.43 2.49 -0.32
CA TRP A 85 3.78 3.50 0.48
C TRP A 85 4.73 4.54 1.00
N ARG A 86 4.23 5.77 1.06
CA ARG A 86 4.89 6.89 1.72
C ARG A 86 3.95 7.50 2.73
N LEU A 87 4.41 7.58 3.96
CA LEU A 87 3.71 8.21 5.08
C LEU A 87 4.50 9.46 5.46
N LEU A 88 3.88 10.64 5.39
CA LEU A 88 4.53 11.88 5.78
C LEU A 88 4.86 11.83 7.27
N VAL A 89 6.08 12.26 7.62
CA VAL A 89 6.54 12.47 8.99
C VAL A 89 6.64 13.98 9.21
N ASN A 90 5.82 14.51 10.11
CA ASN A 90 5.75 15.92 10.44
C ASN A 90 6.81 16.32 11.48
N THR A 91 7.13 15.43 12.43
CA THR A 91 8.09 15.70 13.51
C THR A 91 8.94 14.47 13.81
N ALA A 92 10.09 14.66 14.46
CA ALA A 92 10.96 13.54 14.82
C ALA A 92 10.35 12.65 15.94
N ASP A 93 9.56 13.24 16.83
CA ASP A 93 9.04 12.57 18.03
C ASP A 93 8.00 11.49 17.72
N GLU A 94 7.33 11.58 16.57
CA GLU A 94 6.33 10.60 16.13
C GLU A 94 6.92 9.39 15.40
N ILE A 95 8.21 9.42 15.02
CA ILE A 95 8.84 8.38 14.19
C ILE A 95 8.63 6.98 14.78
N SER A 96 8.87 6.81 16.09
CA SER A 96 8.71 5.50 16.74
C SER A 96 7.26 4.99 16.67
N LYS A 97 6.29 5.86 16.92
CA LYS A 97 4.86 5.52 16.85
C LYS A 97 4.46 5.14 15.42
N LEU A 98 4.91 5.91 14.43
CA LEU A 98 4.62 5.63 13.02
C LEU A 98 5.33 4.36 12.53
N ASP A 99 6.50 4.02 13.10
CA ASP A 99 7.21 2.79 12.79
C ASP A 99 6.44 1.55 13.26
N GLU A 100 5.92 1.58 14.48
CA GLU A 100 5.05 0.53 15.01
C GLU A 100 3.77 0.42 14.19
N PHE A 101 3.13 1.56 13.91
CA PHE A 101 1.91 1.64 13.12
C PHE A 101 2.09 1.02 11.74
N ARG A 102 3.09 1.45 10.97
CA ARG A 102 3.31 0.96 9.60
C ARG A 102 3.65 -0.54 9.55
N ARG A 103 4.22 -1.10 10.62
CA ARG A 103 4.54 -2.54 10.72
C ARG A 103 3.30 -3.43 10.85
N THR A 104 2.13 -2.87 11.15
CA THR A 104 0.85 -3.58 11.12
C THR A 104 0.29 -3.76 9.69
N THR A 105 1.04 -3.34 8.67
CA THR A 105 0.70 -3.64 7.27
C THR A 105 0.79 -5.14 7.02
N VAL A 106 -0.26 -5.69 6.40
CA VAL A 106 -0.37 -7.11 6.04
C VAL A 106 -0.25 -7.23 4.53
N CYS A 107 0.59 -8.16 4.09
CA CYS A 107 0.80 -8.51 2.69
C CYS A 107 0.92 -10.03 2.57
N GLU A 108 -0.14 -10.67 2.10
CA GLU A 108 -0.29 -12.13 2.14
C GLU A 108 -0.89 -12.63 0.84
N TYR A 109 -0.38 -13.75 0.32
CA TYR A 109 -0.95 -14.40 -0.85
C TYR A 109 -2.23 -15.14 -0.47
N ARG A 110 -3.25 -15.05 -1.34
CA ARG A 110 -4.53 -15.75 -1.24
C ARG A 110 -4.81 -16.55 -2.51
#